data_AF-A0A942A1S2-F1
#
_entry.id   AF-A0A942A1S2-F1
#
_cell.length_a   1.000
_cell.length_b   1.000
_cell.length_c   1.000
_cell.angle_alpha   90.00
_cell.angle_beta   90.00
_cell.angle_gamma   90.00
#
_symmetry.space_group_name_H-M   'P 1'
#
loop_
_entity.id
_entity.type
_entity.pdbx_description
1 polymer ?
#
loop_
_entity_poly.entity_id
_entity_poly.type
_entity_poly.pdbx_seq_one_letter_code
_entity_poly.pdbx_strand_id
1 'polypeptide(L)'
;MQTIETTIPAQASPSLAGDGRRLSTVFWNRATGVVAAVLFAAGVWYGIPQLDPAARCALIIFGITLGAWVLTRLEETFVAVAALLALGLTGVIEPTAMFDSLGHSLIGLMLASFIIAAAASATGLSQWLAMTVARRARSVAQLCYWLTAANLVTALFIPATSARAALMAPVFLALNQHFNQPRIGKVLALVFPTAILLSAAASLTGAGAHLLTADLVAQLGGERLDFLRWLTLGLPFALVSSFGSTWVILHLFLTEPERRQALTLESGWANSHETAAPEASKSKQYYVLGVIVTLIGLWASTGLHGLDNSLVAVLGALAVTWPGLGPISLKKGLKAVEWGLLLFLAAALELGESLVRTG
;
A
#
# COMPACT_ATOMS: atom_id res chain seq x y z
N MET A 1 29.53 -42.76 -22.40
CA MET A 1 28.30 -43.41 -21.91
C MET A 1 28.55 -43.87 -20.48
N GLN A 2 28.22 -43.02 -19.50
CA GLN A 2 27.84 -43.30 -18.11
C GLN A 2 27.95 -41.97 -17.33
N THR A 3 26.78 -41.35 -17.19
CA THR A 3 26.49 -40.17 -16.37
C THR A 3 26.57 -40.55 -14.89
N ILE A 4 27.33 -39.79 -14.10
CA ILE A 4 27.33 -39.87 -12.64
C ILE A 4 26.23 -38.91 -12.16
N GLU A 5 25.08 -39.45 -11.78
CA GLU A 5 24.04 -38.72 -11.07
C GLU A 5 24.48 -38.50 -9.61
N THR A 6 24.85 -37.27 -9.28
CA THR A 6 24.99 -36.83 -7.89
C THR A 6 23.62 -36.41 -7.35
N THR A 7 22.90 -37.35 -6.75
CA THR A 7 21.70 -37.09 -5.96
C THR A 7 22.03 -36.23 -4.74
N ILE A 8 21.64 -34.96 -4.78
CA ILE A 8 21.62 -34.05 -3.63
C ILE A 8 20.46 -34.49 -2.72
N PRO A 9 20.68 -34.83 -1.44
CA PRO A 9 19.58 -35.18 -0.54
C PRO A 9 18.71 -33.94 -0.25
N ALA A 10 17.40 -34.09 -0.43
CA ALA A 10 16.41 -33.07 -0.09
C ALA A 10 16.50 -32.76 1.41
N GLN A 11 16.98 -31.56 1.75
CA GLN A 11 16.92 -31.04 3.11
C GLN A 11 15.45 -30.74 3.44
N ALA A 12 14.90 -31.50 4.39
CA ALA A 12 13.61 -31.24 4.99
C ALA A 12 13.61 -29.85 5.63
N SER A 13 12.63 -29.02 5.26
CA SER A 13 12.34 -27.76 5.92
C SER A 13 12.04 -28.01 7.40
N PRO A 14 12.67 -27.28 8.35
CA PRO A 14 12.31 -27.40 9.75
C PRO A 14 10.87 -26.93 9.92
N SER A 15 9.99 -27.84 10.31
CA SER A 15 8.62 -27.52 10.73
C SER A 15 8.71 -26.57 11.92
N LEU A 16 8.33 -25.30 11.71
CA LEU A 16 8.02 -24.36 12.78
C LEU A 16 6.69 -24.76 13.45
N ALA A 17 6.64 -25.98 14.00
CA ALA A 17 5.66 -26.37 15.00
C ALA A 17 6.13 -25.84 16.36
N GLY A 18 6.22 -24.52 16.45
CA GLY A 18 6.24 -23.84 17.74
C GLY A 18 4.83 -23.93 18.28
N ASP A 19 4.68 -24.64 19.40
CA ASP A 19 3.46 -24.74 20.20
C ASP A 19 3.13 -23.36 20.79
N GLY A 20 2.65 -22.48 19.92
CA GLY A 20 2.16 -21.16 20.25
C GLY A 20 0.83 -21.34 20.92
N ARG A 21 0.82 -21.18 22.25
CA ARG A 21 -0.40 -20.92 23.03
C ARG A 21 -1.26 -19.96 22.22
N ARG A 22 -2.33 -20.50 21.65
CA ARG A 22 -3.28 -19.78 20.81
C ARG A 22 -3.85 -18.67 21.68
N LEU A 23 -3.44 -17.43 21.42
CA LEU A 23 -4.19 -16.28 21.87
C LEU A 23 -5.59 -16.43 21.25
N SER A 24 -6.54 -16.80 22.09
CA SER A 24 -7.95 -16.98 21.76
C SER A 24 -8.52 -15.63 21.35
N THR A 25 -8.33 -15.28 20.09
CA THR A 25 -9.17 -14.30 19.42
C THR A 25 -10.59 -14.88 19.42
N VAL A 26 -11.56 -14.09 19.84
CA VAL A 26 -12.97 -14.48 19.92
C VAL A 26 -13.44 -14.84 18.51
N PHE A 27 -13.36 -16.12 18.15
CA PHE A 27 -13.90 -16.62 16.90
C PHE A 27 -15.40 -16.70 17.05
N TRP A 28 -16.09 -15.74 16.45
CA TRP A 28 -17.52 -15.85 16.22
C TRP A 28 -17.74 -17.04 15.28
N ASN A 29 -18.52 -18.04 15.73
CA ASN A 29 -19.02 -19.06 14.83
C ASN A 29 -19.91 -18.37 13.77
N ARG A 30 -19.93 -18.86 12.53
CA ARG A 30 -20.73 -18.25 11.44
C ARG A 30 -22.19 -17.98 11.86
N ALA A 31 -22.75 -18.89 12.65
CA ALA A 31 -24.10 -18.75 13.21
C ALA A 31 -24.23 -17.55 14.16
N THR A 32 -23.26 -17.31 15.05
CA THR A 32 -23.31 -16.15 15.93
C THR A 32 -23.21 -14.87 15.10
N GLY A 33 -22.34 -14.82 14.08
CA GLY A 33 -22.15 -13.61 13.26
C GLY A 33 -23.42 -13.20 12.52
N VAL A 34 -24.12 -14.18 11.95
CA VAL A 34 -25.42 -13.96 11.30
C VAL A 34 -26.46 -13.47 12.31
N VAL A 35 -26.52 -14.09 13.49
CA VAL A 35 -27.46 -13.65 14.55
C VAL A 35 -27.17 -12.21 14.96
N ALA A 36 -25.92 -11.82 15.17
CA ALA A 36 -25.56 -10.44 15.50
C ALA A 36 -25.93 -9.45 14.38
N ALA A 37 -25.70 -9.81 13.11
CA ALA A 37 -26.08 -8.97 11.98
C ALA A 37 -27.61 -8.79 11.89
N VAL A 38 -28.39 -9.86 12.12
CA VAL A 38 -29.86 -9.80 12.14
C VAL A 38 -30.36 -8.97 13.31
N LEU A 39 -29.79 -9.15 14.51
CA LEU A 39 -30.15 -8.36 15.69
C LEU A 39 -29.81 -6.88 15.52
N PHE A 40 -28.65 -6.57 14.93
CA PHE A 40 -28.27 -5.20 14.59
C PHE A 40 -29.26 -4.59 13.58
N ALA A 41 -29.58 -5.32 12.51
CA ALA A 41 -30.53 -4.87 11.51
C ALA A 41 -31.92 -4.58 12.11
N ALA A 42 -32.43 -5.50 12.94
CA ALA A 42 -33.69 -5.32 13.65
C ALA A 42 -33.62 -4.12 14.62
N GLY A 43 -32.51 -3.97 15.34
CA GLY A 43 -32.27 -2.86 16.26
C GLY A 43 -32.33 -1.51 15.56
N VAL A 44 -31.70 -1.35 14.39
CA VAL A 44 -31.78 -0.12 13.60
C VAL A 44 -33.18 0.09 13.05
N TRP A 45 -33.80 -0.96 12.47
CA TRP A 45 -35.09 -0.85 11.80
C TRP A 45 -36.23 -0.42 12.72
N TYR A 46 -36.30 -1.03 13.92
CA TYR A 46 -37.34 -0.78 14.90
C TYR A 46 -36.95 0.25 15.96
N GLY A 47 -35.66 0.42 16.24
CA GLY A 47 -35.16 1.32 17.28
C GLY A 47 -35.03 2.78 16.86
N ILE A 48 -34.94 3.05 15.54
CA ILE A 48 -34.82 4.41 15.01
C ILE A 48 -35.91 4.69 13.96
N PRO A 49 -37.20 4.65 14.33
CA PRO A 49 -38.30 4.83 13.40
C PRO A 49 -38.41 6.26 12.84
N GLN A 50 -37.59 7.20 13.31
CA GLN A 50 -37.60 8.59 12.86
C GLN A 50 -36.82 8.79 11.54
N LEU A 51 -35.89 7.89 11.20
CA LEU A 51 -35.13 7.95 9.95
C LEU A 51 -35.94 7.40 8.79
N ASP A 52 -35.71 7.89 7.58
CA ASP A 52 -36.36 7.32 6.40
C ASP A 52 -35.93 5.86 6.15
N PRO A 53 -36.77 5.03 5.50
CA PRO A 53 -36.44 3.63 5.23
C PRO A 53 -35.11 3.44 4.50
N ALA A 54 -34.79 4.33 3.55
CA ALA A 54 -33.53 4.29 2.81
C ALA A 54 -32.32 4.53 3.73
N ALA A 55 -32.40 5.51 4.65
CA ALA A 55 -31.36 5.80 5.64
C ALA A 55 -31.13 4.63 6.60
N ARG A 56 -32.22 3.97 7.04
CA ARG A 56 -32.11 2.76 7.85
C ARG A 56 -31.43 1.62 7.08
N CYS A 57 -31.81 1.39 5.82
CA CYS A 57 -31.15 0.38 4.98
C CYS A 57 -29.65 0.68 4.81
N ALA A 58 -29.28 1.91 4.47
CA ALA A 58 -27.89 2.33 4.32
C ALA A 58 -27.09 2.10 5.62
N LEU A 59 -27.64 2.50 6.77
CA LEU A 59 -27.01 2.32 8.08
C LEU A 59 -26.86 0.83 8.46
N ILE A 60 -27.86 0.01 8.16
CA ILE A 60 -27.81 -1.43 8.39
C ILE A 60 -26.69 -2.06 7.56
N ILE A 61 -26.65 -1.76 6.25
CA ILE A 61 -25.65 -2.30 5.34
C ILE A 61 -24.25 -1.85 5.76
N PHE A 62 -24.08 -0.57 6.08
CA PHE A 62 -22.82 -0.04 6.58
C PHE A 62 -22.36 -0.72 7.87
N GLY A 63 -23.23 -0.84 8.86
CA GLY A 63 -22.90 -1.45 10.15
C GLY A 63 -22.57 -2.95 10.03
N ILE A 64 -23.29 -3.69 9.18
CA ILE A 64 -22.98 -5.09 8.88
C ILE A 64 -21.63 -5.19 8.16
N THR A 65 -21.36 -4.30 7.20
CA THR A 65 -20.09 -4.25 6.46
C THR A 65 -18.91 -3.98 7.39
N LEU A 66 -19.03 -2.99 8.26
CA LEU A 66 -18.01 -2.67 9.26
C LEU A 66 -17.80 -3.83 10.24
N GLY A 67 -18.90 -4.44 10.72
CA GLY A 67 -18.86 -5.64 11.54
C GLY A 67 -18.16 -6.79 10.84
N ALA A 68 -18.40 -6.99 9.54
CA ALA A 68 -17.76 -8.04 8.75
C ALA A 68 -16.25 -7.81 8.62
N TRP A 69 -15.80 -6.59 8.35
CA TRP A 69 -14.36 -6.28 8.28
C TRP A 69 -13.63 -6.45 9.62
N VAL A 70 -14.30 -6.16 10.74
CA VAL A 70 -13.66 -6.22 12.08
C VAL A 70 -13.75 -7.63 12.69
N LEU A 71 -14.90 -8.30 12.55
CA LEU A 71 -15.23 -9.51 13.31
C LEU A 71 -15.05 -10.81 12.51
N THR A 72 -14.82 -10.71 11.19
CA THR A 72 -14.70 -11.89 10.33
C THR A 72 -13.35 -11.96 9.63
N ARG A 73 -13.09 -13.10 8.96
CA ARG A 73 -11.92 -13.32 8.10
C ARG A 73 -12.30 -13.27 6.62
N LEU A 74 -13.46 -12.70 6.31
CA LEU A 74 -13.86 -12.53 4.92
C LEU A 74 -12.90 -11.57 4.22
N GLU A 75 -12.69 -11.82 2.94
CA GLU A 75 -11.85 -10.97 2.11
C GLU A 75 -12.50 -9.59 1.97
N GLU A 76 -11.70 -8.53 2.12
CA GLU A 76 -12.20 -7.16 2.27
C GLU A 76 -12.97 -6.67 1.04
N THR A 77 -12.49 -7.02 -0.16
CA THR A 77 -13.15 -6.71 -1.43
C THR A 77 -14.47 -7.44 -1.56
N PHE A 78 -14.51 -8.74 -1.22
CA PHE A 78 -15.75 -9.52 -1.22
C PHE A 78 -16.83 -8.88 -0.35
N VAL A 79 -16.47 -8.46 0.87
CA VAL A 79 -17.42 -7.77 1.77
C VAL A 79 -17.88 -6.44 1.16
N ALA A 80 -16.96 -5.66 0.59
CA ALA A 80 -17.28 -4.36 -0.03
C ALA A 80 -18.24 -4.51 -1.23
N VAL A 81 -17.98 -5.46 -2.12
CA VAL A 81 -18.83 -5.74 -3.29
C VAL A 81 -20.19 -6.29 -2.86
N ALA A 82 -20.24 -7.13 -1.84
CA ALA A 82 -21.51 -7.62 -1.27
C ALA A 82 -22.33 -6.47 -0.66
N ALA A 83 -21.70 -5.52 0.01
CA ALA A 83 -22.35 -4.32 0.52
C ALA A 83 -22.91 -3.45 -0.60
N LEU A 84 -22.11 -3.21 -1.65
CA LEU A 84 -22.53 -2.45 -2.82
C LEU A 84 -23.74 -3.10 -3.51
N LEU A 85 -23.73 -4.43 -3.65
CA LEU A 85 -24.87 -5.17 -4.18
C LEU A 85 -26.10 -5.07 -3.27
N ALA A 86 -25.93 -5.16 -1.95
CA ALA A 86 -27.03 -5.01 -1.00
C ALA A 86 -27.67 -3.62 -1.09
N LEU A 87 -26.88 -2.56 -1.27
CA LEU A 87 -27.39 -1.21 -1.48
C LEU A 87 -28.26 -1.09 -2.74
N GLY A 88 -27.80 -1.69 -3.85
CA GLY A 88 -28.57 -1.72 -5.09
C GLY A 88 -29.87 -2.54 -4.98
N LEU A 89 -29.81 -3.72 -4.34
CA LEU A 89 -30.98 -4.59 -4.15
C LEU A 89 -32.03 -4.00 -3.21
N THR A 90 -31.61 -3.17 -2.25
CA THR A 90 -32.52 -2.48 -1.33
C THR A 90 -33.06 -1.16 -1.88
N GLY A 91 -32.61 -0.73 -3.07
CA GLY A 91 -33.02 0.51 -3.71
C GLY A 91 -32.46 1.77 -3.06
N VAL A 92 -31.45 1.65 -2.20
CA VAL A 92 -30.74 2.80 -1.59
C VAL A 92 -29.93 3.55 -2.65
N ILE A 93 -29.42 2.81 -3.63
CA ILE A 93 -28.70 3.35 -4.78
C ILE A 93 -29.34 2.84 -6.07
N GLU A 94 -29.30 3.65 -7.13
CA GLU A 94 -29.65 3.17 -8.47
C GLU A 94 -28.61 2.14 -8.93
N PRO A 95 -28.99 1.10 -9.70
CA PRO A 95 -28.03 0.12 -10.21
C PRO A 95 -26.87 0.73 -11.02
N THR A 96 -27.08 1.88 -11.66
CA THR A 96 -26.07 2.63 -12.41
C THR A 96 -25.00 3.24 -11.49
N ALA A 97 -25.35 3.66 -10.28
CA ALA A 97 -24.41 4.24 -9.32
C ALA A 97 -23.26 3.28 -8.98
N MET A 98 -23.55 1.97 -8.95
CA MET A 98 -22.52 0.94 -8.77
C MET A 98 -21.43 1.03 -9.86
N PHE A 99 -21.80 1.31 -11.10
CA PHE A 99 -20.86 1.44 -12.23
C PHE A 99 -20.23 2.83 -12.27
N ASP A 100 -20.95 3.87 -11.88
CA ASP A 100 -20.44 5.25 -11.84
C ASP A 100 -19.28 5.39 -10.84
N SER A 101 -19.35 4.70 -9.70
CA SER A 101 -18.26 4.66 -8.71
C SER A 101 -16.93 4.12 -9.27
N LEU A 102 -16.98 3.21 -10.26
CA LEU A 102 -15.78 2.70 -10.95
C LEU A 102 -15.17 3.74 -11.90
N GLY A 103 -15.99 4.68 -12.39
CA GLY A 103 -15.57 5.81 -13.22
C GLY A 103 -14.92 6.95 -12.43
N HIS A 104 -14.87 6.85 -11.10
CA HIS A 104 -14.36 7.92 -10.26
C HIS A 104 -12.88 8.24 -10.55
N SER A 105 -12.52 9.53 -10.58
CA SER A 105 -11.17 9.99 -10.93
C SER A 105 -10.06 9.34 -10.07
N LEU A 106 -10.36 9.05 -8.80
CA LEU A 106 -9.46 8.39 -7.87
C LEU A 106 -9.15 6.93 -8.25
N ILE A 107 -10.11 6.22 -8.87
CA ILE A 107 -9.91 4.87 -9.40
C ILE A 107 -8.93 4.95 -10.58
N GLY A 108 -9.10 5.91 -11.49
CA GLY A 108 -8.18 6.15 -12.60
C GLY A 108 -6.76 6.50 -12.13
N LEU A 109 -6.64 7.36 -11.12
CA LEU A 109 -5.38 7.71 -10.47
C LEU A 109 -4.69 6.46 -9.86
N MET A 110 -5.45 5.64 -9.13
CA MET A 110 -4.91 4.44 -8.48
C MET A 110 -4.50 3.37 -9.50
N LEU A 111 -5.33 3.14 -10.53
CA LEU A 111 -5.03 2.24 -11.66
C LEU A 111 -3.71 2.63 -12.33
N ALA A 112 -3.57 3.90 -12.72
CA ALA A 112 -2.37 4.39 -13.37
C ALA A 112 -1.13 4.31 -12.46
N SER A 113 -1.30 4.60 -11.17
CA SER A 113 -0.23 4.50 -10.17
C SER A 113 0.25 3.04 -10.00
N PHE A 114 -0.64 2.05 -10.07
CA PHE A 114 -0.23 0.64 -10.06
C PHE A 114 0.62 0.26 -11.27
N ILE A 115 0.26 0.77 -12.47
CA ILE A 115 1.05 0.53 -13.68
C ILE A 115 2.45 1.16 -13.55
N ILE A 116 2.55 2.38 -13.02
CA ILE A 116 3.83 3.05 -12.75
C ILE A 116 4.67 2.26 -11.74
N ALA A 117 4.04 1.80 -10.66
CA ALA A 117 4.71 0.96 -9.68
C ALA A 117 5.17 -0.37 -10.26
N ALA A 118 4.41 -1.00 -11.17
CA ALA A 118 4.82 -2.21 -11.87
C ALA A 118 6.06 -1.97 -12.73
N ALA A 119 6.18 -0.81 -13.39
CA ALA A 119 7.36 -0.43 -14.14
C ALA A 119 8.58 -0.19 -13.23
N ALA A 120 8.39 0.51 -12.10
CA ALA A 120 9.43 0.71 -11.08
C ALA A 120 9.91 -0.63 -10.50
N SER A 121 8.97 -1.56 -10.29
CA SER A 121 9.25 -2.92 -9.79
C SER A 121 10.05 -3.74 -10.80
N ALA A 122 9.60 -3.75 -12.07
CA ALA A 122 10.26 -4.51 -13.12
C ALA A 122 11.70 -4.05 -13.37
N THR A 123 11.96 -2.74 -13.27
CA THR A 123 13.30 -2.15 -13.46
C THR A 123 14.19 -2.22 -12.22
N GLY A 124 13.66 -2.63 -11.07
CA GLY A 124 14.38 -2.68 -9.81
C GLY A 124 14.68 -1.29 -9.23
N LEU A 125 13.88 -0.27 -9.59
CA LEU A 125 14.12 1.11 -9.16
C LEU A 125 14.20 1.23 -7.63
N SER A 126 13.30 0.55 -6.91
CA SER A 126 13.25 0.63 -5.46
C SER A 126 14.45 -0.06 -4.80
N GLN A 127 14.88 -1.21 -5.32
CA GLN A 127 16.11 -1.89 -4.88
C GLN A 127 17.32 -1.02 -5.16
N TRP A 128 17.39 -0.41 -6.34
CA TRP A 128 18.46 0.52 -6.69
C TRP A 128 18.53 1.71 -5.73
N LEU A 129 17.40 2.38 -5.46
CA LEU A 129 17.35 3.50 -4.51
C LEU A 129 17.80 3.06 -3.11
N ALA A 130 17.25 1.95 -2.60
CA ALA A 130 17.57 1.43 -1.28
C ALA A 130 19.05 1.06 -1.15
N MET A 131 19.63 0.34 -2.12
CA MET A 131 21.04 -0.05 -2.10
C MET A 131 21.97 1.14 -2.30
N THR A 132 21.58 2.11 -3.12
CA THR A 132 22.33 3.35 -3.34
C THR A 132 22.46 4.16 -2.05
N VAL A 133 21.38 4.30 -1.28
CA VAL A 133 21.45 5.00 0.01
C VAL A 133 22.11 4.15 1.10
N ALA A 134 21.88 2.83 1.10
CA ALA A 134 22.49 1.92 2.07
C ALA A 134 24.02 1.95 2.02
N ARG A 135 24.62 2.08 0.83
CA ARG A 135 26.08 2.21 0.65
C ARG A 135 26.68 3.46 1.30
N ARG A 136 25.87 4.48 1.62
CA ARG A 136 26.32 5.69 2.31
C ARG A 136 26.38 5.52 3.82
N ALA A 137 25.78 4.45 4.35
CA ALA A 137 25.77 4.16 5.77
C ALA A 137 27.15 3.72 6.25
N ARG A 138 27.63 4.33 7.33
CA ARG A 138 28.87 3.95 8.02
C ARG A 138 28.62 3.22 9.34
N SER A 139 27.36 3.12 9.76
CA SER A 139 26.94 2.37 10.93
C SER A 139 25.54 1.77 10.75
N VAL A 140 25.17 0.81 11.61
CA VAL A 140 23.84 0.19 11.64
C VAL A 140 22.73 1.22 11.83
N ALA A 141 22.92 2.19 12.72
CA ALA A 141 21.95 3.27 12.91
C ALA A 141 21.79 4.13 11.65
N GLN A 142 22.91 4.53 11.02
CA GLN A 142 22.85 5.30 9.76
C GLN A 142 22.16 4.52 8.66
N LEU A 143 22.39 3.22 8.55
CA LEU A 143 21.72 2.36 7.58
C LEU A 143 20.20 2.42 7.76
N CYS A 144 19.70 2.27 8.99
CA CYS A 144 18.27 2.32 9.26
C CYS A 144 17.65 3.67 8.87
N TYR A 145 18.33 4.79 9.13
CA TYR A 145 17.86 6.10 8.70
C TYR A 145 17.89 6.27 7.17
N TRP A 146 18.93 5.78 6.50
CA TRP A 146 18.99 5.82 5.04
C TRP A 146 17.88 4.98 4.40
N LEU A 147 17.62 3.77 4.92
CA LEU A 147 16.52 2.93 4.46
C LEU A 147 15.15 3.57 4.73
N THR A 148 15.00 4.26 5.86
CA THR A 148 13.79 5.04 6.17
C THR A 148 13.58 6.15 5.16
N ALA A 149 14.65 6.88 4.81
CA ALA A 149 14.60 7.91 3.76
C ALA A 149 14.23 7.32 2.38
N ALA A 150 14.80 6.17 2.01
CA ALA A 150 14.43 5.49 0.76
C ALA A 150 12.95 5.09 0.75
N ASN A 151 12.45 4.51 1.84
CA ASN A 151 11.03 4.15 1.95
C ASN A 151 10.13 5.39 1.84
N LEU A 152 10.52 6.51 2.44
CA LEU A 152 9.80 7.78 2.31
C LEU A 152 9.73 8.26 0.86
N VAL A 153 10.85 8.21 0.12
CA VAL A 153 10.86 8.59 -1.30
C VAL A 153 9.96 7.67 -2.13
N THR A 154 9.99 6.35 -1.87
CA THR A 154 9.13 5.40 -2.60
C THR A 154 7.63 5.59 -2.33
N ALA A 155 7.25 6.17 -1.19
CA ALA A 155 5.86 6.45 -0.85
C ALA A 155 5.20 7.46 -1.79
N LEU A 156 5.98 8.31 -2.46
CA LEU A 156 5.48 9.35 -3.35
C LEU A 156 4.91 8.81 -4.67
N PHE A 157 5.25 7.57 -5.04
CA PHE A 157 4.91 7.04 -6.37
C PHE A 157 4.52 5.55 -6.41
N ILE A 158 4.78 4.77 -5.35
CA ILE A 158 4.28 3.39 -5.26
C ILE A 158 3.02 3.39 -4.41
N PRO A 159 1.83 3.20 -5.02
CA PRO A 159 0.60 3.11 -4.27
C PRO A 159 0.56 1.78 -3.52
N ALA A 160 0.00 1.82 -2.33
CA ALA A 160 -0.12 0.72 -1.39
C ALA A 160 1.16 0.38 -0.59
N THR A 161 0.95 0.19 0.70
CA THR A 161 1.96 -0.26 1.68
C THR A 161 2.39 -1.71 1.42
N SER A 162 1.47 -2.60 1.07
CA SER A 162 1.74 -4.01 0.78
C SER A 162 2.67 -4.18 -0.44
N ALA A 163 2.42 -3.45 -1.52
CA ALA A 163 3.27 -3.45 -2.71
C ALA A 163 4.70 -2.98 -2.39
N ARG A 164 4.84 -1.89 -1.63
CA ARG A 164 6.16 -1.41 -1.15
C ARG A 164 6.85 -2.44 -0.26
N ALA A 165 6.12 -3.12 0.62
CA ALA A 165 6.67 -4.18 1.46
C ALA A 165 7.19 -5.36 0.63
N ALA A 166 6.44 -5.82 -0.37
CA ALA A 166 6.88 -6.87 -1.28
C ALA A 166 8.15 -6.47 -2.06
N LEU A 167 8.24 -5.21 -2.50
CA LEU A 167 9.41 -4.70 -3.21
C LEU A 167 10.66 -4.56 -2.34
N MET A 168 10.47 -4.22 -1.07
CA MET A 168 11.54 -4.07 -0.10
C MET A 168 11.96 -5.39 0.56
N ALA A 169 11.13 -6.44 0.48
CA ALA A 169 11.43 -7.74 1.08
C ALA A 169 12.78 -8.33 0.61
N PRO A 170 13.16 -8.32 -0.69
CA PRO A 170 14.47 -8.77 -1.11
C PRO A 170 15.63 -7.97 -0.50
N VAL A 171 15.47 -6.65 -0.36
CA VAL A 171 16.48 -5.77 0.26
C VAL A 171 16.62 -6.11 1.74
N PHE A 172 15.50 -6.28 2.44
CA PHE A 172 15.49 -6.72 3.84
C PHE A 172 16.18 -8.07 4.00
N LEU A 173 15.83 -9.07 3.18
CA LEU A 173 16.40 -10.42 3.26
C LEU A 173 17.91 -10.40 3.00
N ALA A 174 18.35 -9.66 1.99
CA ALA A 174 19.77 -9.51 1.66
C ALA A 174 20.55 -8.88 2.82
N LEU A 175 20.05 -7.77 3.38
CA LEU A 175 20.68 -7.12 4.53
C LEU A 175 20.69 -8.03 5.77
N ASN A 176 19.57 -8.69 6.06
CA ASN A 176 19.46 -9.60 7.19
C ASN A 176 20.47 -10.76 7.10
N GLN A 177 20.63 -11.34 5.91
CA GLN A 177 21.63 -12.37 5.64
C GLN A 177 23.06 -11.82 5.73
N HIS A 178 23.31 -10.61 5.21
CA HIS A 178 24.62 -9.97 5.26
C HIS A 178 25.09 -9.72 6.69
N PHE A 179 24.21 -9.21 7.56
CA PHE A 179 24.55 -9.00 8.97
C PHE A 179 24.66 -10.31 9.74
N ASN A 180 23.74 -11.25 9.50
CA ASN A 180 23.64 -12.51 10.23
C ASN A 180 23.64 -12.34 11.78
N GLN A 181 23.06 -11.25 12.26
CA GLN A 181 22.96 -10.91 13.67
C GLN A 181 21.50 -10.78 14.10
N PRO A 182 20.99 -11.60 15.03
CA PRO A 182 19.56 -11.66 15.36
C PRO A 182 18.95 -10.32 15.78
N ARG A 183 19.69 -9.49 16.53
CA ARG A 183 19.21 -8.19 17.01
C ARG A 183 19.12 -7.15 15.89
N ILE A 184 20.12 -7.07 15.02
CA ILE A 184 20.10 -6.19 13.84
C ILE A 184 18.99 -6.65 12.89
N GLY A 185 18.89 -7.96 12.65
CA GLY A 185 17.80 -8.55 11.86
C GLY A 185 16.42 -8.19 12.38
N LYS A 186 16.21 -8.27 13.71
CA LYS A 186 14.98 -7.83 14.36
C LYS A 186 14.71 -6.34 14.16
N VAL A 187 15.71 -5.48 14.29
CA VAL A 187 15.54 -4.04 14.03
C VAL A 187 15.17 -3.78 12.58
N LEU A 188 15.83 -4.41 11.61
CA LEU A 188 15.47 -4.27 10.20
C LEU A 188 14.03 -4.75 9.96
N ALA A 189 13.64 -5.88 10.55
CA ALA A 189 12.28 -6.42 10.46
C ALA A 189 11.21 -5.50 11.07
N LEU A 190 11.59 -4.59 11.97
CA LEU A 190 10.70 -3.56 12.54
C LEU A 190 10.74 -2.26 11.73
N VAL A 191 11.94 -1.80 11.33
CA VAL A 191 12.14 -0.52 10.63
C VAL A 191 11.48 -0.54 9.26
N PHE A 192 11.65 -1.60 8.46
CA PHE A 192 11.07 -1.68 7.12
C PHE A 192 9.54 -1.49 7.11
N PRO A 193 8.73 -2.33 7.77
CA PRO A 193 7.28 -2.18 7.74
C PRO A 193 6.82 -0.88 8.41
N THR A 194 7.48 -0.44 9.49
CA THR A 194 7.13 0.81 10.18
C THR A 194 7.38 2.03 9.30
N ALA A 195 8.55 2.11 8.66
CA ALA A 195 8.89 3.18 7.75
C ALA A 195 7.96 3.20 6.54
N ILE A 196 7.62 2.04 5.95
CA ILE A 196 6.66 1.93 4.84
C ILE A 196 5.29 2.47 5.25
N LEU A 197 4.78 2.04 6.40
CA LEU A 197 3.47 2.46 6.89
C LEU A 197 3.41 3.97 7.15
N LEU A 198 4.35 4.49 7.94
CA LEU A 198 4.34 5.90 8.36
C LEU A 198 4.68 6.85 7.21
N SER A 199 5.57 6.45 6.31
CA SER A 199 5.86 7.24 5.11
C SER A 199 4.69 7.36 4.15
N ALA A 200 3.74 6.42 4.17
CA ALA A 200 2.57 6.45 3.30
C ALA A 200 1.84 7.80 3.41
N ALA A 201 1.78 8.37 4.62
CA ALA A 201 1.07 9.60 4.92
C ALA A 201 1.58 10.81 4.12
N ALA A 202 2.83 10.79 3.64
CA ALA A 202 3.38 11.85 2.80
C ALA A 202 2.68 11.97 1.45
N SER A 203 2.06 10.90 0.95
CA SER A 203 1.52 10.85 -0.41
C SER A 203 0.02 10.56 -0.41
N LEU A 204 -0.70 11.32 -1.23
CA LEU A 204 -2.11 11.09 -1.51
C LEU A 204 -2.34 9.68 -2.09
N THR A 205 -1.40 9.17 -2.89
CA THR A 205 -1.46 7.82 -3.47
C THR A 205 -0.86 6.75 -2.57
N GLY A 206 -0.31 7.11 -1.40
CA GLY A 206 0.42 6.19 -0.51
C GLY A 206 -0.44 5.07 0.08
N ALA A 207 -1.75 5.29 0.23
CA ALA A 207 -2.74 4.31 0.67
C ALA A 207 -4.14 4.63 0.12
N GLY A 208 -4.96 3.62 -0.16
CA GLY A 208 -6.34 3.82 -0.63
C GLY A 208 -7.20 4.64 0.34
N ALA A 209 -6.96 4.50 1.65
CA ALA A 209 -7.62 5.30 2.68
C ALA A 209 -7.36 6.82 2.54
N HIS A 210 -6.22 7.24 1.98
CA HIS A 210 -5.94 8.67 1.76
C HIS A 210 -6.82 9.25 0.66
N LEU A 211 -7.02 8.48 -0.42
CA LEU A 211 -7.93 8.83 -1.51
C LEU A 211 -9.37 8.94 -1.00
N LEU A 212 -9.82 7.94 -0.21
CA LEU A 212 -11.13 7.96 0.42
C LEU A 212 -11.31 9.19 1.33
N THR A 213 -10.32 9.49 2.18
CA THR A 213 -10.37 10.69 3.04
C THR A 213 -10.44 11.99 2.23
N ALA A 214 -9.62 12.12 1.19
CA ALA A 214 -9.63 13.30 0.33
C ALA A 214 -11.00 13.52 -0.34
N ASP A 215 -11.66 12.42 -0.73
CA ASP A 215 -13.00 12.45 -1.30
C ASP A 215 -14.05 12.84 -0.27
N LEU A 216 -14.08 12.17 0.89
CA LEU A 216 -15.02 12.47 1.97
C LEU A 216 -14.93 13.93 2.44
N VAL A 217 -13.71 14.49 2.55
CA VAL A 217 -13.53 15.90 2.89
C VAL A 217 -14.20 16.82 1.86
N ALA A 218 -14.05 16.52 0.56
CA ALA A 218 -14.68 17.30 -0.50
C ALA A 218 -16.21 17.16 -0.48
N GLN A 219 -16.73 15.95 -0.27
CA GLN A 219 -18.18 15.69 -0.17
C GLN A 219 -18.83 16.43 1.01
N LEU A 220 -18.12 16.55 2.13
CA LEU A 220 -18.58 17.28 3.32
C LEU A 220 -18.44 18.81 3.21
N GLY A 221 -18.13 19.34 2.02
CA GLY A 221 -17.98 20.77 1.76
C GLY A 221 -16.63 21.35 2.19
N GLY A 222 -15.65 20.50 2.47
CA GLY A 222 -14.28 20.90 2.79
C GLY A 222 -13.44 21.27 1.55
N GLU A 223 -12.19 21.67 1.80
CA GLU A 223 -11.22 21.95 0.74
C GLU A 223 -10.89 20.67 -0.05
N ARG A 224 -10.93 20.73 -1.39
CA ARG A 224 -10.49 19.61 -2.23
C ARG A 224 -8.99 19.39 -2.04
N LEU A 225 -8.61 18.26 -1.46
CA LEU A 225 -7.22 17.92 -1.18
C LEU A 225 -6.52 17.40 -2.43
N ASP A 226 -5.86 18.30 -3.17
CA ASP A 226 -4.97 17.91 -4.26
C ASP A 226 -3.65 17.30 -3.74
N PHE A 227 -2.81 16.82 -4.66
CA PHE A 227 -1.57 16.14 -4.29
C PHE A 227 -0.60 17.06 -3.52
N LEU A 228 -0.46 18.32 -3.92
CA LEU A 228 0.44 19.26 -3.24
C LEU A 228 -0.08 19.59 -1.84
N ARG A 229 -1.39 19.87 -1.71
CA ARG A 229 -2.04 20.15 -0.43
C ARG A 229 -1.91 18.97 0.50
N TRP A 230 -2.15 17.75 0.02
CA TRP A 230 -1.90 16.54 0.80
C TRP A 230 -0.44 16.41 1.20
N LEU A 231 0.50 16.57 0.26
CA LEU A 231 1.94 16.46 0.52
C LEU A 231 2.39 17.45 1.59
N THR A 232 1.93 18.71 1.54
CA THR A 232 2.28 19.73 2.53
C THR A 232 1.78 19.42 3.94
N LEU A 233 0.60 18.79 4.06
CA LEU A 233 0.04 18.37 5.35
C LEU A 233 0.66 17.05 5.85
N GLY A 234 0.83 16.09 4.95
CA GLY A 234 1.25 14.72 5.26
C GLY A 234 2.76 14.55 5.40
N LEU A 235 3.58 15.27 4.62
CA LEU A 235 5.04 15.11 4.62
C LEU A 235 5.68 15.45 5.98
N PRO A 236 5.31 16.55 6.69
CA PRO A 236 5.85 16.82 8.02
C PRO A 236 5.56 15.69 9.00
N PHE A 237 4.32 15.18 9.01
CA PHE A 237 3.93 14.06 9.85
C PHE A 237 4.69 12.79 9.49
N ALA A 238 4.78 12.45 8.20
CA ALA A 238 5.50 11.28 7.72
C ALA A 238 6.99 11.31 8.07
N LEU A 239 7.63 12.49 7.97
CA LEU A 239 9.03 12.69 8.36
C LEU A 239 9.21 12.45 9.87
N VAL A 240 8.46 13.17 10.70
CA VAL A 240 8.61 13.07 12.16
C VAL A 240 8.30 11.67 12.65
N SER A 241 7.21 11.06 12.19
CA SER A 241 6.80 9.72 12.61
C SER A 241 7.75 8.63 12.11
N SER A 242 8.18 8.66 10.84
CA SER A 242 9.07 7.62 10.29
C SER A 242 10.47 7.67 10.90
N PHE A 243 11.07 8.86 11.01
CA PHE A 243 12.40 9.00 11.60
C PHE A 243 12.37 8.87 13.12
N GLY A 244 11.32 9.37 13.78
CA GLY A 244 11.10 9.22 15.21
C GLY A 244 10.90 7.75 15.60
N SER A 245 10.07 7.00 14.87
CA SER A 245 9.90 5.56 15.12
C SER A 245 11.19 4.78 14.86
N THR A 246 11.97 5.13 13.84
CA THR A 246 13.29 4.54 13.60
C THR A 246 14.24 4.80 14.77
N TRP A 247 14.26 6.02 15.29
CA TRP A 247 15.02 6.36 16.49
C TRP A 247 14.57 5.52 17.70
N VAL A 248 13.26 5.41 17.95
CA VAL A 248 12.71 4.62 19.05
C VAL A 248 13.09 3.15 18.92
N ILE A 249 12.89 2.54 17.74
CA ILE A 249 13.23 1.13 17.47
C ILE A 249 14.72 0.88 17.74
N LEU A 250 15.60 1.76 17.24
CA LEU A 250 17.04 1.64 17.46
C LEU A 250 17.41 1.70 18.96
N HIS A 251 16.81 2.61 19.73
CA HIS A 251 17.15 2.79 21.14
C HIS A 251 16.50 1.76 22.07
N LEU A 252 15.38 1.16 21.68
CA LEU A 252 14.73 0.09 22.45
C LEU A 252 15.36 -1.28 22.20
N PHE A 253 15.84 -1.56 20.98
CA PHE A 253 16.25 -2.91 20.59
C PHE A 253 17.75 -3.11 20.37
N LEU A 254 18.54 -2.03 20.27
CA LEU A 254 19.99 -2.10 20.17
C LEU A 254 20.67 -1.29 21.28
N THR A 255 21.79 -1.80 21.76
CA THR A 255 22.73 -1.10 22.64
C THR A 255 23.51 -0.04 21.85
N GLU A 256 24.12 0.91 22.56
CA GLU A 256 24.93 1.95 21.90
C GLU A 256 26.08 1.39 21.03
N PRO A 257 26.86 0.37 21.48
CA PRO A 257 27.88 -0.25 20.64
C PRO A 257 27.30 -0.88 19.36
N GLU A 258 26.17 -1.58 19.45
CA GLU A 258 25.51 -2.20 18.29
C GLU A 258 25.00 -1.12 17.30
N ARG A 259 24.45 -0.01 17.80
CA ARG A 259 24.01 1.12 16.94
C ARG A 259 25.18 1.77 16.20
N ARG A 260 26.34 1.90 16.86
CA ARG A 260 27.56 2.52 16.33
C ARG A 260 28.46 1.53 15.58
N GLN A 261 28.10 0.24 15.54
CA GLN A 261 28.87 -0.79 14.84
C GLN A 261 29.16 -0.31 13.42
N ALA A 262 30.46 -0.26 13.09
CA ALA A 262 30.93 0.17 11.78
C ALA A 262 30.38 -0.76 10.70
N LEU A 263 29.90 -0.14 9.63
CA LEU A 263 29.32 -0.84 8.48
C LEU A 263 30.02 -0.34 7.21
N THR A 264 30.46 -1.30 6.40
CA THR A 264 30.86 -1.05 5.02
C THR A 264 30.20 -2.11 4.16
N LEU A 265 29.20 -1.72 3.37
CA LEU A 265 28.61 -2.62 2.39
C LEU A 265 29.56 -2.68 1.18
N GLU A 266 30.12 -3.87 0.92
CA GLU A 266 30.98 -4.08 -0.24
C GLU A 266 30.26 -3.65 -1.54
N SER A 267 30.97 -2.89 -2.38
CA SER A 267 30.39 -2.32 -3.61
C SER A 267 29.90 -3.41 -4.57
N GLY A 268 30.62 -4.52 -4.69
CA GLY A 268 30.22 -5.68 -5.50
C GLY A 268 28.94 -6.35 -4.99
N TRP A 269 28.84 -6.57 -3.67
CA TRP A 269 27.63 -7.11 -3.04
C TRP A 269 26.43 -6.19 -3.26
N ALA A 270 26.61 -4.88 -3.06
CA ALA A 270 25.52 -3.94 -3.23
C ALA A 270 25.04 -3.83 -4.69
N ASN A 271 25.97 -3.81 -5.65
CA ASN A 271 25.64 -3.77 -7.07
C ASN A 271 24.85 -5.03 -7.51
N SER A 272 25.21 -6.21 -7.01
CA SER A 272 24.51 -7.46 -7.37
C SER A 272 23.04 -7.49 -6.94
N HIS A 273 22.69 -6.83 -5.83
CA HIS A 273 21.32 -6.75 -5.32
C HIS A 273 20.54 -5.56 -5.91
N GLU A 274 21.24 -4.56 -6.43
CA GLU A 274 20.67 -3.42 -7.15
C GLU A 274 20.14 -3.82 -8.53
N THR A 275 20.81 -4.77 -9.20
CA THR A 275 20.42 -5.24 -10.55
C THR A 275 19.68 -6.58 -10.55
N ALA A 276 19.15 -7.01 -9.40
CA ALA A 276 18.48 -8.29 -9.28
C ALA A 276 17.11 -8.36 -9.99
N ALA A 277 16.57 -7.22 -10.44
CA ALA A 277 15.25 -7.16 -11.06
C ALA A 277 15.27 -7.63 -12.54
N PRO A 278 14.15 -8.17 -13.07
CA PRO A 278 14.13 -8.81 -14.38
C PRO A 278 14.50 -7.86 -15.55
N GLU A 279 14.08 -6.61 -15.46
CA GLU A 279 14.36 -5.57 -16.47
C GLU A 279 15.43 -4.59 -15.97
N ALA A 280 16.26 -5.00 -15.01
CA ALA A 280 17.25 -4.12 -14.40
C ALA A 280 18.24 -3.62 -15.44
N SER A 281 18.16 -2.34 -15.74
CA SER A 281 19.12 -1.60 -16.53
C SER A 281 19.18 -0.17 -16.01
N LYS A 282 20.38 0.38 -15.88
CA LYS A 282 20.57 1.77 -15.45
C LYS A 282 19.76 2.73 -16.31
N SER A 283 19.77 2.53 -17.62
CA SER A 283 18.99 3.37 -18.55
C SER A 283 17.49 3.31 -18.27
N LYS A 284 16.93 2.11 -18.07
CA LYS A 284 15.51 1.93 -17.74
C LYS A 284 15.17 2.49 -16.35
N GLN A 285 16.04 2.31 -15.36
CA GLN A 285 15.87 2.89 -14.01
C GLN A 285 15.83 4.41 -14.05
N TYR A 286 16.79 5.06 -14.75
CA TYR A 286 16.80 6.51 -14.91
C TYR A 286 15.59 7.01 -15.71
N TYR A 287 15.14 6.27 -16.73
CA TYR A 287 13.94 6.60 -17.47
C TYR A 287 12.69 6.61 -16.56
N VAL A 288 12.46 5.53 -15.81
CA VAL A 288 11.31 5.44 -14.89
C VAL A 288 11.42 6.48 -13.78
N LEU A 289 12.61 6.71 -13.22
CA LEU A 289 12.83 7.78 -12.25
C LEU A 289 12.49 9.15 -12.85
N GLY A 290 12.91 9.43 -14.08
CA GLY A 290 12.60 10.65 -14.81
C GLY A 290 11.10 10.85 -14.96
N VAL A 291 10.38 9.81 -15.41
CA VAL A 291 8.90 9.85 -15.50
C VAL A 291 8.27 10.15 -14.14
N ILE A 292 8.70 9.47 -13.07
CA ILE A 292 8.18 9.70 -11.72
C ILE A 292 8.44 11.14 -11.25
N VAL A 293 9.66 11.65 -11.41
CA VAL A 293 10.01 13.03 -11.02
C VAL A 293 9.17 14.03 -11.80
N THR A 294 8.97 13.81 -13.11
CA THR A 294 8.07 14.64 -13.92
C THR A 294 6.63 14.57 -13.43
N LEU A 295 6.11 13.39 -13.11
CA LEU A 295 4.74 13.23 -12.59
C LEU A 295 4.55 13.95 -11.26
N ILE A 296 5.48 13.80 -10.32
CA ILE A 296 5.45 14.51 -9.04
C ILE A 296 5.51 16.02 -9.27
N GLY A 297 6.33 16.48 -10.22
CA GLY A 297 6.39 17.89 -10.61
C GLY A 297 5.08 18.41 -11.19
N LEU A 298 4.41 17.63 -12.04
CA LEU A 298 3.10 17.97 -12.61
C LEU A 298 2.03 17.99 -11.51
N TRP A 299 1.95 16.97 -10.65
CA TRP A 299 1.03 16.99 -9.51
C TRP A 299 1.27 18.14 -8.53
N ALA A 300 2.54 18.52 -8.31
CA ALA A 300 2.88 19.69 -7.50
C ALA A 300 2.55 21.02 -8.18
N SER A 301 2.43 21.05 -9.51
CA SER A 301 2.11 22.25 -10.29
C SER A 301 0.68 22.27 -10.81
N THR A 302 -0.21 21.41 -10.29
CA THR A 302 -1.62 21.35 -10.65
C THR A 302 -2.31 22.72 -10.61
N GLY A 303 -1.97 23.57 -9.63
CA GLY A 303 -2.50 24.94 -9.55
C GLY A 303 -2.10 25.88 -10.70
N LEU A 304 -1.05 25.55 -11.48
CA LEU A 304 -0.57 26.35 -12.60
C LEU A 304 -1.19 25.95 -13.95
N HIS A 305 -1.41 24.65 -14.17
CA HIS A 305 -1.89 24.13 -15.45
C HIS A 305 -3.31 23.55 -15.42
N GLY A 306 -3.91 23.38 -14.23
CA GLY A 306 -5.30 22.92 -14.07
C GLY A 306 -5.59 21.50 -14.55
N LEU A 307 -4.57 20.67 -14.72
CA LEU A 307 -4.75 19.27 -15.17
C LEU A 307 -5.05 18.41 -13.95
N ASP A 308 -6.09 17.58 -14.04
CA ASP A 308 -6.44 16.67 -12.95
C ASP A 308 -5.34 15.62 -12.71
N ASN A 309 -5.11 15.28 -11.44
CA ASN A 309 -4.05 14.35 -11.04
C ASN A 309 -4.22 12.97 -11.68
N SER A 310 -5.47 12.53 -11.92
CA SER A 310 -5.76 11.26 -12.60
C SER A 310 -5.27 11.25 -14.05
N LEU A 311 -5.46 12.35 -14.78
CA LEU A 311 -5.00 12.49 -16.16
C LEU A 311 -3.47 12.47 -16.24
N VAL A 312 -2.82 13.21 -15.35
CA VAL A 312 -1.35 13.21 -15.21
C VAL A 312 -0.84 11.79 -14.94
N ALA A 313 -1.50 11.05 -14.05
CA ALA A 313 -1.14 9.66 -13.77
C ALA A 313 -1.27 8.75 -15.00
N VAL A 314 -2.36 8.88 -15.76
CA VAL A 314 -2.57 8.10 -17.00
C VAL A 314 -1.49 8.39 -18.03
N LEU A 315 -1.08 9.66 -18.20
CA LEU A 315 0.06 10.01 -19.06
C LEU A 315 1.35 9.33 -18.60
N GLY A 316 1.58 9.29 -17.28
CA GLY A 316 2.68 8.55 -16.67
C GLY A 316 2.64 7.05 -16.96
N ALA A 317 1.47 6.43 -16.81
CA ALA A 317 1.25 5.01 -17.11
C ALA A 317 1.50 4.71 -18.59
N LEU A 318 1.08 5.59 -19.50
CA LEU A 318 1.37 5.47 -20.93
C LEU A 318 2.86 5.64 -21.24
N ALA A 319 3.55 6.59 -20.59
CA ALA A 319 4.98 6.79 -20.78
C ALA A 319 5.76 5.51 -20.39
N VAL A 320 5.52 4.96 -19.20
CA VAL A 320 6.23 3.73 -18.75
C VAL A 320 5.80 2.47 -19.51
N THR A 321 4.72 2.52 -20.28
CA THR A 321 4.25 1.40 -21.13
C THR A 321 4.45 1.62 -22.62
N TRP A 322 5.12 2.73 -23.01
CA TRP A 322 5.25 3.14 -24.39
C TRP A 322 6.01 2.08 -25.23
N PRO A 323 5.49 1.64 -26.38
CA PRO A 323 6.17 0.66 -27.23
C PRO A 323 7.59 1.13 -27.63
N GLY A 324 8.60 0.33 -27.31
CA GLY A 324 10.01 0.60 -27.65
C GLY A 324 10.79 1.46 -26.65
N LEU A 325 10.12 2.23 -25.78
CA LEU A 325 10.77 3.06 -24.75
C LEU A 325 10.47 2.56 -23.32
N GLY A 326 9.22 2.19 -23.06
CA GLY A 326 8.76 1.76 -21.75
C GLY A 326 9.39 0.43 -21.32
N PRO A 327 9.75 0.28 -20.03
CA PRO A 327 10.34 -0.97 -19.53
C PRO A 327 9.38 -2.16 -19.51
N ILE A 328 8.07 -1.92 -19.57
CA ILE A 328 7.03 -2.95 -19.55
C ILE A 328 5.99 -2.67 -20.63
N SER A 329 5.29 -3.71 -21.10
CA SER A 329 4.13 -3.51 -21.98
C SER A 329 2.89 -3.10 -21.18
N LEU A 330 1.94 -2.40 -21.82
CA LEU A 330 0.65 -2.06 -21.20
C LEU A 330 -0.07 -3.30 -20.65
N LYS A 331 -0.04 -4.42 -21.39
CA LYS A 331 -0.59 -5.71 -20.94
C LYS A 331 0.05 -6.19 -19.64
N LYS A 332 1.37 -6.03 -19.47
CA LYS A 332 2.08 -6.40 -18.24
C LYS A 332 1.73 -5.44 -17.10
N GLY A 333 1.62 -4.14 -17.39
CA GLY A 333 1.16 -3.14 -16.44
C GLY A 333 -0.24 -3.43 -15.90
N LEU A 334 -1.22 -3.66 -16.78
CA LEU A 334 -2.61 -3.97 -16.41
C LEU A 334 -2.75 -5.27 -15.60
N LYS A 335 -1.87 -6.25 -15.84
CA LYS A 335 -1.84 -7.49 -15.05
C LYS A 335 -1.30 -7.30 -13.63
N ALA A 336 -0.52 -6.25 -13.39
CA ALA A 336 0.06 -5.94 -12.08
C ALA A 336 -0.85 -5.05 -11.22
N VAL A 337 -2.00 -4.64 -11.74
CA VAL A 337 -3.00 -3.85 -11.02
C VAL A 337 -3.68 -4.74 -9.97
N GLU A 338 -3.77 -4.24 -8.74
CA GLU A 338 -4.54 -4.87 -7.66
C GLU A 338 -6.03 -4.54 -7.83
N TRP A 339 -6.70 -5.29 -8.70
CA TRP A 339 -8.13 -5.11 -9.01
C TRP A 339 -9.03 -5.19 -7.78
N GLY A 340 -8.66 -6.02 -6.79
CA GLY A 340 -9.37 -6.09 -5.52
C GLY A 340 -9.43 -4.74 -4.81
N LEU A 341 -8.28 -4.05 -4.71
CA LEU A 341 -8.22 -2.74 -4.05
C LEU A 341 -9.00 -1.66 -4.81
N LEU A 342 -9.03 -1.71 -6.15
CA LEU A 342 -9.85 -0.80 -6.97
C LEU A 342 -11.35 -1.02 -6.71
N LEU A 343 -11.80 -2.27 -6.73
CA LEU A 343 -13.20 -2.61 -6.45
C LEU A 343 -13.59 -2.27 -5.01
N PHE A 344 -12.69 -2.53 -4.05
CA PHE A 344 -12.86 -2.15 -2.66
C PHE A 344 -13.03 -0.63 -2.52
N LEU A 345 -12.17 0.17 -3.17
CA LEU A 345 -12.24 1.62 -3.09
C LEU A 345 -13.54 2.15 -3.72
N ALA A 346 -13.95 1.63 -4.88
CA ALA A 346 -15.20 2.03 -5.53
C ALA A 346 -16.42 1.73 -4.64
N ALA A 347 -16.49 0.51 -4.09
CA ALA A 347 -17.56 0.13 -3.18
C ALA A 347 -17.55 0.94 -1.87
N ALA A 348 -16.37 1.25 -1.32
CA ALA A 348 -16.24 2.06 -0.12
C ALA A 348 -16.67 3.53 -0.35
N LEU A 349 -16.38 4.09 -1.53
CA LEU A 349 -16.84 5.42 -1.92
C LEU A 349 -18.37 5.47 -1.99
N GLU A 350 -19.00 4.55 -2.73
CA GLU A 350 -20.47 4.52 -2.84
C GLU A 350 -21.14 4.21 -1.48
N LEU A 351 -20.54 3.34 -0.67
CA LEU A 351 -21.05 3.06 0.67
C LEU A 351 -21.03 4.31 1.54
N GLY A 352 -19.96 5.11 1.48
CA GLY A 352 -19.88 6.40 2.16
C GLY A 352 -20.86 7.43 1.62
N GLU A 353 -20.95 7.57 0.30
CA GLU A 353 -21.88 8.49 -0.37
C GLU A 353 -23.34 8.14 -0.05
N SER A 354 -23.68 6.85 -0.02
CA SER A 354 -25.03 6.39 0.31
C SER A 354 -25.48 6.84 1.69
N LEU A 355 -24.60 6.81 2.70
CA LEU A 355 -24.89 7.34 4.03
C LEU A 355 -25.17 8.84 3.98
N VAL A 356 -24.27 9.61 3.37
CA VAL A 356 -24.41 11.07 3.27
C VAL A 356 -25.69 11.45 2.53
N ARG A 357 -26.01 10.77 1.44
CA ARG A 357 -27.19 11.02 0.60
C ARG A 357 -28.50 10.69 1.31
N THR A 358 -28.50 9.67 2.17
CA THR A 358 -29.71 9.30 2.94
C THR A 358 -29.92 10.10 4.22
N GLY A 359 -28.93 10.91 4.64
CA GLY A 359 -28.95 11.68 5.90
C GLY A 359 -28.46 10.90 7.11
#